data_AF-A0A2S5DEX5-F1
#
_entry.id   AF-A0A2S5DEX5-F1
#
_cell.length_a   1.000
_cell.length_b   1.000
_cell.length_c   1.000
_cell.angle_alpha   90.00
_cell.angle_beta   90.00
_cell.angle_gamma   90.00
#
_symmetry.space_group_name_H-M   'P 1'
#
loop_
_entity.id
_entity.type
_entity.pdbx_description
1 polymer ?
#
loop_
_entity_poly.entity_id
_entity_poly.type
_entity_poly.pdbx_seq_one_letter_code
_entity_poly.pdbx_strand_id
1 'polypeptide(L)' 'MGDSAGIMPEPPFEVSDDMCCGSGCEPCILDIHQQALRAYRARLAEWEARRDASLAGGEDHGRH' A
#
# COMPACT_ATOMS: atom_id res chain seq x y z
N MET A 1 8.95 11.75 -10.21
CA MET A 1 7.78 11.19 -9.50
C MET A 1 8.27 9.94 -8.78
N GLY A 2 8.18 9.95 -7.44
CA GLY A 2 9.09 9.26 -6.54
C GLY A 2 9.18 7.74 -6.72
N ASP A 3 10.41 7.28 -6.85
CA ASP A 3 10.83 5.90 -6.61
C ASP A 3 10.65 5.60 -5.11
N SER A 4 9.40 5.44 -4.66
CA SER A 4 9.05 4.91 -3.34
C SER A 4 9.18 3.38 -3.31
N ALA A 5 9.75 2.79 -4.37
CA ALA A 5 9.79 1.37 -4.66
C ALA A 5 10.61 0.55 -3.66
N GLY A 6 11.39 1.20 -2.80
CA GLY A 6 12.16 0.56 -1.72
C GLY A 6 11.55 0.65 -0.31
N ILE A 7 10.55 1.51 -0.07
CA ILE A 7 9.96 1.70 1.26
C ILE A 7 8.58 1.06 1.36
N MET A 8 8.19 0.63 2.57
CA MET A 8 6.85 0.09 2.82
C MET A 8 5.81 1.16 2.43
N PRO A 9 4.78 0.82 1.64
CA PRO A 9 3.73 1.77 1.35
C PRO A 9 2.98 2.12 2.63
N GLU A 10 2.50 3.35 2.73
CA GLU A 10 1.73 3.81 3.89
C GLU A 10 0.23 3.59 3.64
N PRO A 11 -0.54 3.11 4.64
CA PRO A 11 -1.97 2.90 4.48
C PRO A 11 -2.68 4.24 4.18
N PRO A 12 -3.78 4.22 3.41
CA PRO A 12 -4.59 5.42 3.22
C PRO A 12 -5.19 5.88 4.54
N PHE A 13 -5.60 7.16 4.59
CA PHE A 13 -6.28 7.70 5.77
C PHE A 13 -7.58 6.92 6.04
N GLU A 14 -7.86 6.71 7.33
CA GLU A 14 -9.10 6.05 7.74
C GLU A 14 -10.29 6.96 7.46
N VAL A 15 -11.31 6.40 6.81
CA VAL A 15 -12.60 7.07 6.57
C VAL A 15 -13.60 6.57 7.60
N SER A 16 -14.10 7.48 8.44
CA SER A 16 -15.22 7.19 9.34
C SER A 16 -16.56 7.37 8.63
N ASP A 17 -17.62 6.75 9.16
CA ASP A 17 -18.98 6.90 8.65
C ASP A 17 -19.45 8.37 8.62
N ASP A 18 -18.98 9.21 9.54
CA ASP A 18 -19.32 10.64 9.59
C ASP A 18 -18.81 11.42 8.37
N MET A 19 -17.80 10.90 7.67
CA MET A 19 -17.29 11.49 6.42
C MET A 19 -18.16 11.11 5.22
N CYS A 20 -18.96 10.04 5.33
CA CYS A 20 -19.88 9.61 4.28
C CYS A 20 -21.16 10.43 4.36
N CYS A 21 -21.50 11.16 3.29
CA CYS A 21 -22.72 11.97 3.25
C CYS A 21 -24.03 11.14 3.28
N GLY A 22 -23.94 9.81 3.14
CA GLY A 22 -25.08 8.87 3.17
C GLY A 22 -26.13 9.04 2.05
N SER A 23 -25.98 10.08 1.22
CA SER A 23 -27.01 10.56 0.28
C SER A 23 -26.58 10.40 -1.19
N GLY A 24 -25.46 9.71 -1.44
CA GLY A 24 -24.95 9.47 -2.80
C GLY A 24 -24.20 10.64 -3.42
N CYS A 25 -23.52 11.46 -2.61
CA CYS A 25 -22.71 12.57 -3.13
C CYS A 25 -21.55 12.07 -4.03
N GLU A 26 -21.27 12.79 -5.12
CA GLU A 26 -20.17 12.49 -6.04
C GLU A 26 -19.09 13.59 -5.99
N PRO A 27 -17.80 13.25 -5.75
CA PRO A 27 -17.29 11.89 -5.53
C PRO A 27 -17.55 11.36 -4.11
N CYS A 28 -17.92 10.08 -4.02
CA CYS A 28 -18.14 9.41 -2.73
C CYS A 28 -16.80 9.15 -2.03
N ILE A 29 -16.65 9.60 -0.77
CA ILE A 29 -15.41 9.40 0.00
C ILE A 29 -15.04 7.92 0.16
N LEU A 30 -16.05 7.04 0.28
CA LEU A 30 -15.83 5.61 0.37
C LEU A 30 -15.28 5.04 -0.93
N ASP A 31 -15.70 5.57 -2.09
CA ASP A 31 -15.17 5.14 -3.38
C ASP A 31 -13.71 5.57 -3.55
N ILE A 32 -13.39 6.83 -3.24
CA ILE A 32 -12.02 7.35 -3.23
C ILE A 32 -11.13 6.49 -2.32
N HIS A 33 -11.60 6.19 -1.12
CA HIS A 33 -10.87 5.36 -0.17
C HIS A 33 -10.69 3.93 -0.66
N GLN A 34 -11.70 3.30 -1.27
CA GLN A 34 -11.56 1.99 -1.88
C GLN A 34 -10.53 1.99 -3.02
N GLN A 35 -10.51 3.03 -3.85
CA GLN A 35 -9.50 3.19 -4.89
C GLN A 35 -8.09 3.29 -4.30
N ALA A 36 -7.91 4.11 -3.26
CA ALA A 36 -6.64 4.25 -2.56
C ALA A 36 -6.19 2.93 -1.89
N LEU A 37 -7.12 2.21 -1.25
CA LEU A 37 -6.86 0.90 -0.66
C LEU A 37 -6.42 -0.14 -1.69
N ARG A 38 -7.04 -0.16 -2.87
CA ARG A 38 -6.64 -1.04 -3.97
C ARG A 38 -5.20 -0.75 -4.42
N ALA A 39 -4.87 0.52 -4.62
CA ALA A 39 -3.51 0.93 -4.98
C ALA A 39 -2.49 0.59 -3.88
N TYR A 40 -2.85 0.82 -2.61
CA TYR A 40 -2.03 0.46 -1.44
C TYR A 40 -1.72 -1.04 -1.42
N ARG A 41 -2.75 -1.90 -1.52
CA ARG A 41 -2.59 -3.37 -1.48
C ARG A 41 -1.70 -3.89 -2.61
N ALA A 42 -1.83 -3.34 -3.82
CA ALA A 42 -0.98 -3.72 -4.94
C ALA A 42 0.50 -3.40 -4.65
N ARG A 43 0.77 -2.18 -4.17
CA ARG A 43 2.11 -1.73 -3.81
C ARG A 43 2.70 -2.52 -2.64
N LEU A 44 1.85 -2.89 -1.68
CA LEU A 44 2.26 -3.69 -0.52
C LEU A 44 2.71 -5.08 -0.95
N ALA A 45 1.93 -5.75 -1.81
CA ALA A 45 2.30 -7.05 -2.34
C ALA A 45 3.62 -7.02 -3.12
N GLU A 46 3.86 -5.99 -3.93
CA GLU A 46 5.13 -5.82 -4.63
C GLU A 46 6.31 -5.60 -3.67
N TRP A 47 6.11 -4.86 -2.59
CA TRP A 47 7.11 -4.63 -1.57
C TRP A 47 7.42 -5.90 -0.77
N GLU A 48 6.40 -6.67 -0.38
CA GLU A 48 6.55 -7.95 0.30
C GLU A 48 7.33 -8.95 -0.57
N ALA A 49 6.96 -9.10 -1.85
CA ALA A 49 7.64 -10.00 -2.78
C ALA A 49 9.15 -9.71 -2.91
N ARG A 50 9.54 -8.42 -2.93
CA ARG A 50 10.96 -8.02 -2.97
C ARG A 50 11.69 -8.35 -1.69
N ARG A 51 11.02 -8.26 -0.55
CA ARG A 51 11.60 -8.61 0.76
C ARG A 51 11.76 -10.10 0.92
N ASP A 52 10.76 -10.88 0.55
CA ASP A 52 10.88 -12.34 0.52
C ASP A 52 12.02 -12.78 -0.39
N ALA A 53 12.17 -12.17 -1.58
CA ALA A 53 13.31 -12.41 -2.45
C ALA A 53 14.66 -11.98 -1.83
N SER A 54 14.70 -10.86 -1.12
CA SER A 54 15.92 -10.39 -0.43
C SER A 54 16.26 -11.24 0.79
N LEU A 55 15.27 -11.77 1.50
CA LEU A 55 15.45 -12.68 2.64
C LEU A 55 15.93 -14.05 2.12
N ALA A 56 15.34 -14.54 1.02
CA ALA A 56 15.74 -15.79 0.39
C ALA A 56 17.12 -15.70 -0.32
N GLY A 57 17.52 -14.51 -0.76
CA GLY A 57 18.83 -14.24 -1.38
C GLY A 57 19.91 -13.76 -0.40
N GLY A 58 19.61 -13.69 0.89
CA GLY A 58 20.47 -13.13 1.94
C GLY A 58 21.42 -14.13 2.63
N GLU A 59 21.54 -15.36 2.13
CA GLU A 59 22.50 -16.37 2.60
C GLU A 59 23.63 -16.59 1.57
N ASP A 60 24.31 -15.51 1.21
CA ASP A 60 25.67 -15.53 0.65
C ASP A 60 26.38 -14.21 1.01
N HIS A 61 26.61 -13.99 2.30
CA HIS A 61 27.55 -12.95 2.75
C HIS A 61 28.64 -13.57 3.61
N GLY A 62 29.59 -14.20 2.92
CA GLY A 62 31.01 -14.08 3.28
C GLY A 62 31.46 -14.82 4.53
N ARG A 63 31.71 -16.12 4.38
CA ARG A 63 32.78 -16.80 5.11
C ARG A 63 34.11 -16.14 4.74
N HIS A 64 34.71 -15.40 5.67
CA HIS A 64 36.12 -15.00 5.67
C HIS A 64 36.71 -15.20 7.07
#